data_AF-A0A7L2PQP1-F1
#
_entry.id   AF-A0A7L2PQP1-F1
#
_cell.length_a   1.000
_cell.length_b   1.000
_cell.length_c   1.000
_cell.angle_alpha   90.00
_cell.angle_beta   90.00
_cell.angle_gamma   90.00
#
_symmetry.space_group_name_H-M   'P 1'
#
loop_
_entity.id
_entity.type
_entity.pdbx_description
1 polymer ?
#
loop_
_entity_poly.entity_id
_entity_poly.type
_entity_poly.pdbx_seq_one_letter_code
_entity_poly.pdbx_strand_id
1 'polypeptide(L)'
;GEDGFADLAVEQEMHGYFRKAAVNLKEIIKIPGVWDVFVKCYVDLLEFYGDHIEACQVLNEYAYNSKFPANPNAHVYLYQFLKRQGESKKSLISALKILHDIVPSHELMIDFNTMLQKSKKRKNRQLGLEVIFAALDYAGWKENAKAWSCLARQVKQIVISEKHLDWIKQEWNSRKDWWPAFHFSRYLAKRNWRENKSLSYEKALVAGILLGKDCKYFKYVSHQGCKAQQRFRMLKKFVTRHNPVYLRISG
;
A
#
# COMPACT_ATOMS: atom_id res chain seq x y z
N GLY A 1 -41.86 -23.75 24.40
CA GLY A 1 -42.21 -25.04 23.75
C GLY A 1 -42.71 -24.88 22.33
N GLU A 2 -43.19 -23.70 21.93
CA GLU A 2 -43.62 -23.42 20.54
C GLU A 2 -42.67 -22.44 19.81
N ASP A 3 -42.07 -21.47 20.52
CA ASP A 3 -41.07 -20.53 19.94
C ASP A 3 -39.88 -21.25 19.28
N GLY A 4 -39.29 -22.24 19.94
CA GLY A 4 -38.13 -22.96 19.41
C GLY A 4 -38.41 -23.82 18.17
N PHE A 5 -39.67 -24.20 17.91
CA PHE A 5 -40.06 -24.95 16.71
C PHE A 5 -40.33 -24.03 15.52
N ALA A 6 -40.87 -22.83 15.77
CA ALA A 6 -41.04 -21.80 14.75
C ALA A 6 -39.68 -21.27 14.25
N ASP A 7 -38.73 -21.05 15.16
CA ASP A 7 -37.37 -20.63 14.82
C ASP A 7 -36.65 -21.66 13.93
N LEU A 8 -36.76 -22.95 14.23
CA LEU A 8 -36.16 -24.03 13.42
C LEU A 8 -36.75 -24.10 12.00
N ALA A 9 -38.06 -23.84 11.85
CA ALA A 9 -38.71 -23.85 10.54
C ALA A 9 -38.26 -22.66 9.67
N VAL A 10 -38.11 -21.47 10.27
CA VAL A 10 -37.59 -20.28 9.60
C VAL A 10 -36.12 -20.48 9.20
N GLU A 11 -35.29 -21.03 10.08
CA GLU A 11 -33.90 -21.38 9.75
C GLU A 11 -33.82 -22.36 8.57
N GLN A 12 -34.68 -23.38 8.56
CA GLN A 12 -34.69 -24.38 7.49
C GLN A 12 -35.17 -23.81 6.14
N GLU A 13 -36.14 -22.90 6.14
CA GLU A 13 -36.58 -22.19 4.93
C GLU A 13 -35.48 -21.26 4.40
N MET A 14 -34.80 -20.53 5.30
CA MET A 14 -33.64 -19.72 4.96
C MET A 14 -32.54 -20.56 4.29
N HIS A 15 -32.19 -21.73 4.85
CA HIS A 15 -31.27 -22.70 4.23
C HIS A 15 -31.72 -23.17 2.84
N GLY A 16 -33.03 -23.24 2.59
CA GLY A 16 -33.59 -23.54 1.27
C GLY A 16 -33.33 -22.43 0.24
N TYR A 17 -33.61 -21.17 0.59
CA TYR A 17 -33.30 -20.03 -0.27
C TYR A 17 -31.80 -19.89 -0.51
N PHE A 18 -30.98 -20.12 0.52
CA PHE A 18 -29.53 -20.07 0.42
C PHE A 18 -28.98 -21.06 -0.60
N ARG A 19 -29.43 -22.32 -0.57
CA ARG A 19 -28.99 -23.33 -1.55
C ARG A 19 -29.35 -22.94 -2.98
N LYS A 20 -30.55 -22.40 -3.20
CA LYS A 20 -30.99 -21.93 -4.52
C LYS A 20 -30.14 -20.75 -5.01
N ALA A 21 -29.88 -19.77 -4.14
CA ALA A 21 -29.03 -18.63 -4.45
C ALA A 21 -27.58 -19.05 -4.76
N ALA A 22 -27.01 -19.97 -3.97
CA ALA A 22 -25.67 -20.49 -4.18
C ALA A 22 -25.47 -21.09 -5.57
N VAL A 23 -26.42 -21.91 -6.04
CA VAL A 23 -26.37 -22.53 -7.37
C VAL A 23 -26.38 -21.45 -8.46
N ASN A 24 -27.29 -20.48 -8.38
CA ASN A 24 -27.40 -19.42 -9.37
C ASN A 24 -26.15 -18.52 -9.40
N LEU A 25 -25.63 -18.15 -8.22
CA LEU A 25 -24.40 -17.36 -8.11
C LEU A 25 -23.20 -18.11 -8.70
N LYS A 26 -23.06 -19.41 -8.35
CA LYS A 26 -21.99 -20.28 -8.87
C LYS A 26 -21.98 -20.38 -10.38
N GLU A 27 -23.15 -20.42 -11.02
CA GLU A 27 -23.23 -20.45 -12.49
C GLU A 27 -22.92 -19.09 -13.12
N ILE A 28 -23.42 -17.98 -12.55
CA ILE A 28 -23.16 -16.63 -13.09
C ILE A 28 -21.67 -16.29 -13.05
N ILE A 29 -20.97 -16.56 -11.94
CA ILE A 29 -19.56 -16.18 -11.77
C ILE A 29 -18.60 -17.00 -12.66
N LYS A 30 -19.05 -18.08 -13.30
CA LYS A 30 -18.26 -18.85 -14.29
C LYS A 30 -18.25 -18.17 -15.66
N ILE A 31 -19.20 -17.30 -15.94
CA ILE A 31 -19.27 -16.55 -17.19
C ILE A 31 -18.16 -15.49 -17.16
N PRO A 32 -17.31 -15.37 -18.19
CA PRO A 32 -16.29 -14.33 -18.22
C PRO A 32 -16.87 -12.92 -18.06
N GLY A 33 -16.42 -12.18 -17.06
CA GLY A 33 -16.93 -10.84 -16.76
C GLY A 33 -16.40 -10.28 -15.44
N VAL A 34 -16.79 -9.03 -15.13
CA VAL A 34 -16.52 -8.39 -13.85
C VAL A 34 -17.76 -8.56 -12.96
N TRP A 35 -17.69 -9.50 -12.04
CA TRP A 35 -18.80 -9.97 -11.20
C TRP A 35 -18.59 -9.65 -9.72
N ASP A 36 -17.97 -8.52 -9.40
CA ASP A 36 -17.52 -8.18 -8.04
C ASP A 36 -18.60 -8.36 -6.97
N VAL A 37 -19.82 -7.90 -7.23
CA VAL A 37 -20.95 -8.03 -6.29
C VAL A 37 -21.30 -9.51 -6.06
N PHE A 38 -21.46 -10.29 -7.14
CA PHE A 38 -21.86 -11.69 -7.05
C PHE A 38 -20.78 -12.58 -6.44
N VAL A 39 -19.51 -12.34 -6.79
CA VAL A 39 -18.37 -13.05 -6.23
C VAL A 39 -18.29 -12.81 -4.73
N LYS A 40 -18.42 -11.56 -4.27
CA LYS A 40 -18.42 -11.25 -2.83
C LYS A 40 -19.58 -11.93 -2.12
N CYS A 41 -20.81 -11.81 -2.63
CA CYS A 41 -21.98 -12.46 -2.03
C CYS A 41 -21.81 -13.99 -1.95
N TYR A 42 -21.24 -14.62 -2.98
CA TYR A 42 -21.02 -16.05 -2.98
C TYR A 42 -19.91 -16.48 -2.02
N VAL A 43 -18.79 -15.75 -1.98
CA VAL A 43 -17.70 -16.01 -1.04
C VAL A 43 -18.16 -15.82 0.41
N ASP A 44 -18.92 -14.76 0.71
CA ASP A 44 -19.48 -14.53 2.05
C ASP A 44 -20.40 -15.69 2.48
N LEU A 45 -21.19 -16.22 1.53
CA LEU A 45 -22.04 -17.39 1.75
C LEU A 45 -21.21 -18.65 2.05
N LEU A 46 -20.16 -18.90 1.28
CA LEU A 46 -19.26 -20.04 1.49
C LEU A 46 -18.53 -19.92 2.83
N GLU A 47 -18.03 -18.73 3.19
CA GLU A 47 -17.39 -18.48 4.49
C GLU A 47 -18.38 -18.68 5.65
N PHE A 48 -19.65 -18.28 5.50
CA PHE A 48 -20.69 -18.51 6.51
C PHE A 48 -20.93 -20.01 6.80
N TYR A 49 -20.92 -20.85 5.75
CA TYR A 49 -21.07 -22.31 5.90
C TYR A 49 -19.75 -23.04 6.18
N GLY A 50 -18.64 -22.32 6.33
CA GLY A 50 -17.33 -22.89 6.62
C GLY A 50 -16.63 -23.54 5.40
N ASP A 51 -17.12 -23.34 4.18
CA ASP A 51 -16.50 -23.84 2.96
C ASP A 51 -15.39 -22.89 2.47
N HIS A 52 -14.32 -22.81 3.25
CA HIS A 52 -13.16 -21.99 2.92
C HIS A 52 -12.38 -22.52 1.70
N ILE A 53 -12.50 -23.80 1.38
CA ILE A 53 -11.82 -24.40 0.23
C ILE A 53 -12.47 -23.91 -1.06
N GLU A 54 -13.80 -23.99 -1.18
CA GLU A 54 -14.50 -23.48 -2.35
C GLU A 54 -14.36 -21.95 -2.46
N ALA A 55 -14.44 -21.22 -1.34
CA ALA A 55 -14.23 -19.77 -1.34
C ALA A 55 -12.84 -19.38 -1.90
N CYS A 56 -11.80 -20.12 -1.49
CA CYS A 56 -10.45 -19.93 -2.00
C CYS A 56 -10.37 -20.22 -3.50
N GLN A 57 -10.99 -21.30 -3.98
CA GLN A 57 -11.01 -21.67 -5.40
C GLN A 57 -11.70 -20.60 -6.24
N VAL A 58 -12.88 -20.12 -5.82
CA VAL A 58 -13.63 -19.06 -6.49
C VAL A 58 -12.80 -17.79 -6.62
N LEU A 59 -12.13 -17.37 -5.54
CA LEU A 59 -11.31 -16.16 -5.55
C LEU A 59 -10.03 -16.31 -6.41
N ASN A 60 -9.43 -17.49 -6.43
CA ASN A 60 -8.28 -17.75 -7.29
C ASN A 60 -8.66 -17.74 -8.77
N GLU A 61 -9.75 -18.41 -9.14
CA GLU A 61 -10.27 -18.38 -10.51
C GLU A 61 -10.63 -16.95 -10.92
N TYR A 62 -11.33 -16.21 -10.07
CA TYR A 62 -11.72 -14.84 -10.38
C TYR A 62 -10.51 -13.89 -10.53
N ALA A 63 -9.41 -14.14 -9.82
CA ALA A 63 -8.20 -13.32 -9.90
C ALA A 63 -7.23 -13.72 -11.02
N TYR A 64 -7.20 -14.99 -11.43
CA TYR A 64 -6.13 -15.51 -12.29
C TYR A 64 -6.59 -16.19 -13.57
N ASN A 65 -7.89 -16.40 -13.77
CA ASN A 65 -8.40 -17.00 -14.99
C ASN A 65 -8.20 -16.04 -16.18
N SER A 66 -7.35 -16.41 -17.13
CA SER A 66 -6.99 -15.58 -18.28
C SER A 66 -8.14 -15.34 -19.27
N LYS A 67 -9.25 -16.08 -19.14
CA LYS A 67 -10.47 -15.82 -19.92
C LYS A 67 -11.24 -14.60 -19.40
N PHE A 68 -11.00 -14.20 -18.16
CA PHE A 68 -11.71 -13.10 -17.50
C PHE A 68 -10.97 -11.79 -17.79
N PRO A 69 -11.69 -10.65 -17.87
CA PRO A 69 -11.04 -9.35 -18.00
C PRO A 69 -10.18 -9.07 -16.77
N ALA A 70 -9.08 -8.33 -16.97
CA ALA A 70 -8.23 -7.90 -15.86
C ALA A 70 -9.04 -7.07 -14.85
N ASN A 71 -9.07 -7.53 -13.59
CA ASN A 71 -9.84 -6.89 -12.54
C ASN A 71 -8.99 -6.71 -11.26
N PRO A 72 -8.58 -5.48 -10.92
CA PRO A 72 -7.87 -5.19 -9.68
C PRO A 72 -8.61 -5.67 -8.43
N ASN A 73 -9.94 -5.57 -8.41
CA ASN A 73 -10.74 -5.94 -7.25
C ASN A 73 -10.65 -7.44 -6.93
N ALA A 74 -10.51 -8.29 -7.94
CA ALA A 74 -10.34 -9.72 -7.73
C ALA A 74 -9.09 -10.03 -6.88
N HIS A 75 -7.97 -9.34 -7.15
CA HIS A 75 -6.76 -9.47 -6.33
C HIS A 75 -6.93 -8.89 -4.92
N VAL A 76 -7.72 -7.82 -4.77
CA VAL A 76 -8.06 -7.27 -3.44
C VAL A 76 -8.85 -8.28 -2.63
N TYR A 77 -9.88 -8.92 -3.21
CA TYR A 77 -10.71 -9.90 -2.52
C TYR A 77 -9.91 -11.13 -2.13
N LEU A 78 -9.10 -11.66 -3.06
CA LEU A 78 -8.20 -12.77 -2.77
C LEU A 78 -7.22 -12.42 -1.65
N TYR A 79 -6.57 -11.26 -1.70
CA TYR A 79 -5.65 -10.83 -0.63
C TYR A 79 -6.35 -10.76 0.74
N GLN A 80 -7.53 -10.14 0.79
CA GLN A 80 -8.29 -9.99 2.04
C GLN A 80 -8.70 -11.36 2.62
N PHE A 81 -9.15 -12.27 1.76
CA PHE A 81 -9.49 -13.64 2.16
C PHE A 81 -8.26 -14.39 2.70
N LEU A 82 -7.16 -14.43 1.94
CA LEU A 82 -5.91 -15.06 2.38
C LEU A 82 -5.43 -14.49 3.73
N LYS A 83 -5.55 -13.16 3.92
CA LYS A 83 -5.17 -12.50 5.18
C LYS A 83 -6.04 -12.95 6.35
N ARG A 84 -7.36 -13.14 6.16
CA ARG A 84 -8.28 -13.66 7.18
C ARG A 84 -7.97 -15.11 7.53
N GLN A 85 -7.67 -15.94 6.53
CA GLN A 85 -7.36 -17.37 6.70
C GLN A 85 -5.96 -17.62 7.30
N GLY A 86 -5.19 -16.58 7.63
CA GLY A 86 -3.86 -16.73 8.22
C GLY A 86 -2.82 -17.30 7.26
N GLU A 87 -3.04 -17.13 5.95
CA GLU A 87 -2.19 -17.70 4.91
C GLU A 87 -0.75 -17.19 4.95
N SER A 88 0.13 -17.95 4.28
CA SER A 88 1.55 -17.63 4.30
C SER A 88 1.84 -16.23 3.74
N LYS A 89 2.86 -15.56 4.30
CA LYS A 89 3.34 -14.27 3.78
C LYS A 89 3.71 -14.32 2.29
N LYS A 90 4.13 -15.49 1.79
CA LYS A 90 4.46 -15.70 0.39
C LYS A 90 3.20 -15.57 -0.49
N SER A 91 2.10 -16.19 -0.08
CA SER A 91 0.80 -16.11 -0.76
C SER A 91 0.29 -14.67 -0.79
N LEU A 92 0.33 -13.98 0.35
CA LEU A 92 -0.08 -12.56 0.46
C LEU A 92 0.75 -11.63 -0.43
N ILE A 93 2.08 -11.81 -0.44
CA ILE A 93 2.99 -11.03 -1.30
C ILE A 93 2.69 -11.28 -2.77
N SER A 94 2.35 -12.51 -3.17
CA SER A 94 2.03 -12.83 -4.56
C SER A 94 0.79 -12.09 -5.05
N ALA A 95 -0.29 -12.10 -4.27
CA ALA A 95 -1.53 -11.39 -4.62
C ALA A 95 -1.31 -9.87 -4.72
N LEU A 96 -0.58 -9.28 -3.76
CA LEU A 96 -0.30 -7.83 -3.78
C LEU A 96 0.67 -7.41 -4.88
N LYS A 97 1.56 -8.29 -5.33
CA LYS A 97 2.49 -7.98 -6.41
C LYS A 97 1.72 -7.72 -7.72
N ILE A 98 0.76 -8.58 -8.06
CA ILE A 98 -0.05 -8.39 -9.26
C ILE A 98 -0.92 -7.14 -9.13
N LEU A 99 -1.49 -6.91 -7.95
CA LEU A 99 -2.24 -5.68 -7.68
C LEU A 99 -1.37 -4.42 -7.86
N HIS A 100 -0.11 -4.45 -7.42
CA HIS A 100 0.82 -3.35 -7.61
C HIS A 100 1.08 -3.07 -9.09
N ASP A 101 1.26 -4.12 -9.89
CA ASP A 101 1.55 -4.01 -11.32
C ASP A 101 0.36 -3.38 -12.09
N ILE A 102 -0.88 -3.60 -11.61
CA ILE A 102 -2.11 -3.06 -12.23
C ILE A 102 -2.50 -1.69 -11.63
N VAL A 103 -2.41 -1.53 -10.30
CA VAL A 103 -2.85 -0.35 -9.55
C VAL A 103 -1.81 0.01 -8.48
N PRO A 104 -0.69 0.64 -8.85
CA PRO A 104 0.39 1.01 -7.92
C PRO A 104 -0.03 2.08 -6.89
N SER A 105 -1.18 2.71 -7.08
CA SER A 105 -1.75 3.67 -6.13
C SER A 105 -2.78 3.05 -5.17
N HIS A 106 -2.96 1.74 -5.15
CA HIS A 106 -3.96 1.11 -4.30
C HIS A 106 -3.61 1.27 -2.80
N GLU A 107 -4.61 1.39 -1.92
CA GLU A 107 -4.39 1.59 -0.47
C GLU A 107 -3.56 0.48 0.19
N LEU A 108 -3.66 -0.74 -0.35
CA LEU A 108 -2.90 -1.91 0.08
C LEU A 108 -1.39 -1.80 -0.19
N MET A 109 -0.92 -0.80 -0.94
CA MET A 109 0.52 -0.61 -1.17
C MET A 109 1.29 -0.25 0.11
N ILE A 110 0.63 0.36 1.12
CA ILE A 110 1.24 0.51 2.45
C ILE A 110 1.47 -0.86 3.11
N ASP A 111 0.45 -1.72 3.08
CA ASP A 111 0.52 -3.06 3.67
C ASP A 111 1.58 -3.90 2.93
N PHE A 112 1.60 -3.82 1.60
CA PHE A 112 2.58 -4.48 0.76
C PHE A 112 4.00 -4.05 1.11
N ASN A 113 4.24 -2.74 1.12
CA ASN A 113 5.49 -2.12 1.52
C ASN A 113 5.95 -2.62 2.90
N THR A 114 5.05 -2.61 3.87
CA THR A 114 5.34 -3.02 5.25
C THR A 114 5.74 -4.49 5.33
N MET A 115 5.06 -5.38 4.61
CA MET A 115 5.42 -6.80 4.55
C MET A 115 6.77 -7.02 3.88
N LEU A 116 7.03 -6.31 2.78
CA LEU A 116 8.31 -6.37 2.06
C LEU A 116 9.48 -5.90 2.92
N GLN A 117 9.30 -4.84 3.71
CA GLN A 117 10.33 -4.33 4.62
C GLN A 117 10.65 -5.27 5.78
N LYS A 118 9.65 -6.02 6.28
CA LYS A 118 9.85 -7.04 7.32
C LYS A 118 10.56 -8.30 6.79
N SER A 119 10.72 -8.44 5.48
CA SER A 119 11.42 -9.58 4.88
C SER A 119 12.94 -9.46 5.05
N LYS A 120 13.59 -10.59 5.36
CA LYS A 120 15.06 -10.67 5.38
C LYS A 120 15.67 -10.62 3.96
N LYS A 121 14.86 -10.87 2.92
CA LYS A 121 15.32 -10.94 1.54
C LYS A 121 15.63 -9.55 0.97
N ARG A 122 16.86 -9.36 0.48
CA ARG A 122 17.32 -8.11 -0.15
C ARG A 122 16.38 -7.64 -1.27
N LYS A 123 16.00 -8.54 -2.19
CA LYS A 123 15.09 -8.24 -3.31
C LYS A 123 13.73 -7.70 -2.84
N ASN A 124 13.18 -8.24 -1.75
CA ASN A 124 11.91 -7.75 -1.21
C ASN A 124 12.06 -6.33 -0.66
N ARG A 125 13.17 -6.02 0.04
CA ARG A 125 13.38 -4.65 0.56
C ARG A 125 13.55 -3.63 -0.56
N GLN A 126 14.21 -4.00 -1.65
CA GLN A 126 14.31 -3.16 -2.85
C GLN A 126 12.94 -2.92 -3.49
N LEU A 127 12.16 -3.99 -3.72
CA LEU A 127 10.79 -3.87 -4.21
C LEU A 127 9.91 -3.02 -3.27
N GLY A 128 10.13 -3.11 -1.96
CA GLY A 128 9.42 -2.27 -1.01
C GLY A 128 9.69 -0.78 -1.24
N LEU A 129 10.90 -0.41 -1.65
CA LEU A 129 11.23 0.97 -1.98
C LEU A 129 10.48 1.40 -3.26
N GLU A 130 10.57 0.60 -4.30
CA GLU A 130 9.86 0.80 -5.58
C GLU A 130 8.35 1.02 -5.37
N VAL A 131 7.70 0.12 -4.63
CA VAL A 131 6.25 0.17 -4.33
C VAL A 131 5.84 1.50 -3.68
N ILE A 132 6.63 2.01 -2.73
CA ILE A 132 6.25 3.24 -2.03
C ILE A 132 6.55 4.50 -2.83
N PHE A 133 7.59 4.47 -3.66
CA PHE A 133 7.83 5.52 -4.65
C PHE A 133 6.67 5.58 -5.66
N ALA A 134 6.29 4.43 -6.22
CA ALA A 134 5.19 4.32 -7.18
C ALA A 134 3.85 4.79 -6.58
N ALA A 135 3.52 4.41 -5.35
CA ALA A 135 2.30 4.90 -4.69
C ALA A 135 2.29 6.43 -4.51
N LEU A 136 3.43 7.01 -4.14
CA LEU A 136 3.56 8.45 -3.91
C LEU A 136 3.53 9.30 -5.18
N ASP A 137 3.71 8.69 -6.36
CA ASP A 137 3.57 9.39 -7.63
C ASP A 137 2.15 9.94 -7.89
N TYR A 138 1.16 9.37 -7.20
CA TYR A 138 -0.24 9.71 -7.39
C TYR A 138 -0.71 10.78 -6.40
N ALA A 139 -1.53 11.73 -6.89
CA ALA A 139 -1.97 12.89 -6.12
C ALA A 139 -2.72 12.54 -4.82
N GLY A 140 -3.50 11.45 -4.81
CA GLY A 140 -4.21 10.98 -3.61
C GLY A 140 -3.29 10.62 -2.44
N TRP A 141 -2.02 10.35 -2.72
CA TRP A 141 -1.01 9.96 -1.72
C TRP A 141 -0.14 11.11 -1.24
N LYS A 142 -0.24 12.27 -1.90
CA LYS A 142 0.62 13.43 -1.65
C LYS A 142 0.61 13.88 -0.19
N GLU A 143 -0.48 13.67 0.54
CA GLU A 143 -0.63 14.09 1.94
C GLU A 143 -0.77 12.92 2.92
N ASN A 144 -0.63 11.69 2.43
CA ASN A 144 -0.76 10.50 3.27
C ASN A 144 0.48 10.33 4.16
N ALA A 145 0.35 10.67 5.45
CA ALA A 145 1.46 10.62 6.40
C ALA A 145 2.04 9.20 6.59
N LYS A 146 1.21 8.15 6.48
CA LYS A 146 1.69 6.76 6.62
C LYS A 146 2.59 6.38 5.45
N ALA A 147 2.22 6.72 4.22
CA ALA A 147 3.04 6.46 3.04
C ALA A 147 4.38 7.19 3.10
N TRP A 148 4.37 8.48 3.46
CA TRP A 148 5.60 9.24 3.64
C TRP A 148 6.49 8.70 4.77
N SER A 149 5.90 8.24 5.88
CA SER A 149 6.67 7.60 6.96
C SER A 149 7.31 6.28 6.51
N CYS A 150 6.61 5.49 5.70
CA CYS A 150 7.18 4.29 5.07
C CYS A 150 8.41 4.61 4.22
N LEU A 151 8.30 5.60 3.32
CA LEU A 151 9.43 6.02 2.48
C LEU A 151 10.58 6.60 3.32
N ALA A 152 10.28 7.52 4.23
CA ALA A 152 11.25 8.16 5.11
C ALA A 152 12.05 7.15 5.93
N ARG A 153 11.38 6.14 6.50
CA ARG A 153 12.02 5.06 7.25
C ARG A 153 13.01 4.28 6.39
N GLN A 154 12.62 3.90 5.17
CA GLN A 154 13.50 3.15 4.27
C GLN A 154 14.69 3.95 3.79
N VAL A 155 14.45 5.18 3.32
CA VAL A 155 15.51 6.11 2.91
C VAL A 155 16.51 6.30 4.05
N LYS A 156 16.02 6.54 5.27
CA LYS A 156 16.86 6.68 6.46
C LYS A 156 17.71 5.43 6.72
N GLN A 157 17.13 4.23 6.64
CA GLN A 157 17.85 2.97 6.87
C GLN A 157 18.95 2.75 5.83
N ILE A 158 18.63 2.93 4.55
CA ILE A 158 19.57 2.79 3.43
C ILE A 158 20.74 3.76 3.62
N VAL A 159 20.44 5.02 3.87
CA VAL A 159 21.43 6.09 4.04
C VAL A 159 22.31 5.88 5.29
N ILE A 160 21.76 5.44 6.42
CA ILE A 160 22.55 5.12 7.62
C ILE A 160 23.48 3.94 7.36
N SER A 161 23.00 2.92 6.65
CA SER A 161 23.80 1.73 6.36
C SER A 161 24.87 1.97 5.31
N GLU A 162 24.76 3.07 4.56
CA GLU A 162 25.57 3.41 3.36
C GLU A 162 25.60 2.29 2.31
N LYS A 163 24.67 1.33 2.41
CA LYS A 163 24.49 0.22 1.49
C LYS A 163 23.27 0.50 0.63
N HIS A 164 23.38 0.14 -0.64
CA HIS A 164 22.26 0.17 -1.59
C HIS A 164 21.74 1.58 -1.90
N LEU A 165 22.61 2.57 -1.84
CA LEU A 165 22.30 3.96 -2.24
C LEU A 165 21.87 4.03 -3.72
N ASP A 166 22.32 3.08 -4.55
CA ASP A 166 21.91 2.89 -5.93
C ASP A 166 20.40 2.66 -6.08
N TRP A 167 19.74 2.00 -5.11
CA TRP A 167 18.30 1.80 -5.15
C TRP A 167 17.51 3.11 -5.06
N ILE A 168 17.92 4.00 -4.14
CA ILE A 168 17.31 5.33 -4.03
C ILE A 168 17.59 6.11 -5.32
N LYS A 169 18.80 6.02 -5.86
CA LYS A 169 19.17 6.72 -7.10
C LYS A 169 18.30 6.25 -8.28
N GLN A 170 18.10 4.94 -8.44
CA GLN A 170 17.27 4.36 -9.49
C GLN A 170 15.84 4.91 -9.43
N GLU A 171 15.19 4.84 -8.26
CA GLU A 171 13.83 5.36 -8.09
C GLU A 171 13.74 6.87 -8.23
N TRP A 172 14.77 7.58 -7.78
CA TRP A 172 14.80 9.04 -7.82
C TRP A 172 14.99 9.59 -9.24
N ASN A 173 15.77 8.92 -10.08
CA ASN A 173 16.14 9.42 -11.40
C ASN A 173 14.93 9.70 -12.31
N SER A 174 13.88 8.88 -12.27
CA SER A 174 12.65 9.09 -13.06
C SER A 174 11.75 10.21 -12.50
N ARG A 175 12.04 10.69 -11.29
CA ARG A 175 11.20 11.60 -10.50
C ARG A 175 11.82 12.97 -10.28
N LYS A 176 13.14 13.08 -10.45
CA LYS A 176 13.93 14.28 -10.13
C LYS A 176 13.40 15.57 -10.79
N ASP A 177 12.80 15.46 -11.97
CA ASP A 177 12.36 16.63 -12.75
C ASP A 177 10.96 17.15 -12.34
N TRP A 178 10.15 16.33 -11.65
CA TRP A 178 8.76 16.69 -11.35
C TRP A 178 8.35 16.52 -9.88
N TRP A 179 8.93 15.57 -9.13
CA TRP A 179 8.73 15.47 -7.67
C TRP A 179 9.03 16.77 -6.90
N PRO A 180 10.05 17.59 -7.25
CA PRO A 180 10.31 18.83 -6.52
C PRO A 180 9.14 19.80 -6.57
N ALA A 181 8.51 19.99 -7.74
CA ALA A 181 7.33 20.82 -7.89
C ALA A 181 6.10 20.15 -7.25
N PHE A 182 5.96 18.85 -7.46
CA PHE A 182 4.80 18.08 -7.05
C PHE A 182 4.69 17.86 -5.53
N HIS A 183 5.79 17.58 -4.83
CA HIS A 183 5.80 17.29 -3.40
C HIS A 183 6.54 18.31 -2.54
N PHE A 184 7.56 18.99 -3.08
CA PHE A 184 8.55 19.73 -2.30
C PHE A 184 8.61 21.24 -2.61
N SER A 185 7.48 21.83 -3.03
CA SER A 185 7.41 23.27 -3.23
C SER A 185 7.41 24.04 -1.90
N ARG A 186 7.83 25.31 -1.92
CA ARG A 186 7.79 26.17 -0.73
C ARG A 186 6.36 26.38 -0.21
N TYR A 187 5.39 26.43 -1.12
CA TYR A 187 3.97 26.52 -0.76
C TYR A 187 3.53 25.28 0.04
N LEU A 188 3.87 24.08 -0.45
CA LEU A 188 3.54 22.83 0.24
C LEU A 188 4.24 22.73 1.60
N ALA A 189 5.48 23.22 1.71
CA ALA A 189 6.19 23.26 2.98
C ALA A 189 5.45 24.10 4.04
N LYS A 190 4.91 25.26 3.65
CA LYS A 190 4.09 26.11 4.53
C LYS A 190 2.80 25.41 4.93
N ARG A 191 2.07 24.87 3.95
CA ARG A 191 0.77 24.22 4.15
C ARG A 191 0.90 22.99 5.05
N ASN A 192 1.76 22.05 4.69
CA ASN A 192 1.97 20.82 5.46
C ASN A 192 2.45 21.15 6.87
N TRP A 193 3.29 22.18 7.08
CA TRP A 193 3.73 22.56 8.43
C TRP A 193 2.56 22.99 9.32
N ARG A 194 1.61 23.74 8.75
CA ARG A 194 0.41 24.23 9.45
C ARG A 194 -0.54 23.09 9.79
N GLU A 195 -0.78 22.20 8.84
CA GLU A 195 -1.83 21.18 8.94
C GLU A 195 -1.34 19.86 9.56
N ASN A 196 -0.13 19.42 9.22
CA ASN A 196 0.38 18.13 9.66
C ASN A 196 1.91 18.17 9.84
N LYS A 197 2.34 18.46 11.08
CA LYS A 197 3.77 18.50 11.45
C LYS A 197 4.46 17.14 11.29
N SER A 198 3.73 16.03 11.42
CA SER A 198 4.28 14.67 11.22
C SER A 198 4.63 14.44 9.75
N LEU A 199 3.67 14.67 8.85
CA LEU A 199 3.87 14.63 7.39
C LEU A 199 5.03 15.55 6.97
N SER A 200 5.07 16.76 7.53
CA SER A 200 6.13 17.73 7.25
C SER A 200 7.51 17.22 7.61
N TYR A 201 7.63 16.56 8.76
CA TYR A 201 8.89 15.97 9.21
C TYR A 201 9.37 14.89 8.24
N GLU A 202 8.49 13.95 7.87
CA GLU A 202 8.84 12.83 6.98
C GLU A 202 9.22 13.33 5.58
N LYS A 203 8.43 14.25 5.01
CA LYS A 203 8.76 14.89 3.73
C LYS A 203 10.05 15.69 3.79
N ALA A 204 10.34 16.38 4.90
CA ALA A 204 11.57 17.14 5.03
C ALA A 204 12.80 16.23 5.09
N LEU A 205 12.71 15.07 5.77
CA LEU A 205 13.75 14.06 5.75
C LEU A 205 14.03 13.59 4.31
N VAL A 206 12.98 13.16 3.61
CA VAL A 206 13.11 12.65 2.23
C VAL A 206 13.64 13.74 1.30
N ALA A 207 13.06 14.95 1.32
CA ALA A 207 13.51 16.08 0.51
C ALA A 207 14.96 16.47 0.81
N GLY A 208 15.37 16.47 2.08
CA GLY A 208 16.72 16.80 2.48
C GLY A 208 17.75 15.80 1.97
N ILE A 209 17.40 14.52 1.87
CA ILE A 209 18.27 13.48 1.31
C ILE A 209 18.27 13.51 -0.24
N LEU A 210 17.09 13.57 -0.88
CA LEU A 210 16.98 13.50 -2.34
C LEU A 210 17.43 14.79 -3.04
N LEU A 211 17.02 15.95 -2.52
CA LEU A 211 17.28 17.27 -3.10
C LEU A 211 18.39 18.04 -2.39
N GLY A 212 18.83 17.54 -1.24
CA GLY A 212 19.83 18.19 -0.42
C GLY A 212 19.29 19.19 0.60
N LYS A 213 20.14 19.53 1.57
CA LYS A 213 19.88 20.50 2.66
C LYS A 213 19.48 21.90 2.19
N ASP A 214 19.69 22.23 0.92
CA ASP A 214 19.45 23.55 0.37
C ASP A 214 18.09 23.70 -0.32
N CYS A 215 17.34 22.61 -0.45
CA CYS A 215 16.04 22.64 -1.09
C CYS A 215 15.01 23.46 -0.29
N LYS A 216 14.08 24.11 -1.02
CA LYS A 216 13.12 25.06 -0.46
C LYS A 216 12.25 24.44 0.64
N TYR A 217 11.83 23.18 0.45
CA TYR A 217 10.99 22.46 1.41
C TYR A 217 11.72 22.20 2.73
N PHE A 218 12.89 21.55 2.66
CA PHE A 218 13.67 21.20 3.84
C PHE A 218 14.11 22.45 4.60
N LYS A 219 14.62 23.49 3.90
CA LYS A 219 15.02 24.75 4.55
C LYS A 219 13.88 25.36 5.38
N TYR A 220 12.68 25.43 4.80
CA TYR A 220 11.53 25.99 5.50
C TYR A 220 11.16 25.15 6.73
N VAL A 221 10.92 23.84 6.54
CA VAL A 221 10.46 22.96 7.62
C VAL A 221 11.51 22.82 8.72
N SER A 222 12.79 22.68 8.37
CA SER A 222 13.88 22.62 9.34
C SER A 222 14.00 23.91 10.15
N HIS A 223 13.89 25.08 9.51
CA HIS A 223 13.96 26.37 10.18
C HIS A 223 12.80 26.56 11.18
N GLN A 224 11.55 26.36 10.72
CA GLN A 224 10.38 26.46 11.59
C GLN A 224 10.42 25.43 12.71
N GLY A 225 10.80 24.20 12.38
CA GLY A 225 10.87 23.10 13.33
C GLY A 225 11.94 23.24 14.39
N CYS A 226 13.14 23.75 14.06
CA CYS A 226 14.22 23.91 15.04
C CYS A 226 13.88 24.92 16.14
N LYS A 227 13.04 25.91 15.84
CA LYS A 227 12.49 26.85 16.82
C LYS A 227 11.46 26.18 17.73
N ALA A 228 10.68 25.24 17.20
CA ALA A 228 9.56 24.65 17.91
C ALA A 228 9.90 23.36 18.69
N GLN A 229 10.74 22.47 18.15
CA GLN A 229 10.90 21.09 18.66
C GLN A 229 12.30 20.50 18.40
N GLN A 230 12.84 19.77 19.39
CA GLN A 230 14.18 19.17 19.33
C GLN A 230 14.36 18.16 18.17
N ARG A 231 13.32 17.42 17.80
CA ARG A 231 13.38 16.45 16.70
C ARG A 231 13.80 17.06 15.36
N PHE A 232 13.44 18.32 15.08
CA PHE A 232 13.84 18.97 13.83
C PHE A 232 15.30 19.44 13.84
N ARG A 233 15.88 19.65 15.03
CA ARG A 233 17.33 19.87 15.17
C ARG A 233 18.09 18.58 14.85
N MET A 234 17.59 17.44 15.34
CA MET A 234 18.14 16.12 15.00
C MET A 234 18.00 15.83 13.51
N LEU A 235 16.85 16.14 12.90
CA LEU A 235 16.64 16.05 11.46
C LEU A 235 17.66 16.87 10.68
N LYS A 236 17.89 18.13 11.09
CA LYS A 236 18.87 19.02 10.45
C LYS A 236 20.28 18.44 10.50
N LYS A 237 20.70 17.95 11.68
CA LYS A 237 21.99 17.28 11.86
C LYS A 237 22.11 16.03 11.00
N PHE A 238 21.07 15.19 11.00
CA PHE A 238 21.02 13.96 10.21
C PHE A 238 21.19 14.23 8.71
N VAL A 239 20.37 15.13 8.15
CA VAL A 239 20.44 15.49 6.73
C VAL A 239 21.79 16.11 6.41
N THR A 240 22.35 16.96 7.28
CA THR A 240 23.67 17.57 7.03
C THR A 240 24.78 16.54 6.98
N ARG A 241 24.75 15.55 7.89
CA ARG A 241 25.75 14.46 7.96
C ARG A 241 25.66 13.52 6.76
N HIS A 242 24.45 13.15 6.37
CA HIS A 242 24.22 12.11 5.37
C HIS A 242 23.79 12.66 4.01
N ASN A 243 24.04 13.94 3.76
CA ASN A 243 23.68 14.64 2.54
C ASN A 243 24.41 14.04 1.33
N PRO A 244 23.77 13.22 0.48
CA PRO A 244 24.47 12.52 -0.57
C PRO A 244 24.71 13.46 -1.74
N VAL A 245 25.96 13.91 -1.90
CA VAL A 245 26.37 14.77 -3.02
C VAL A 245 26.05 14.10 -4.37
N TYR A 246 26.19 12.77 -4.46
CA TYR A 246 25.98 12.00 -5.69
C TYR A 246 24.51 11.88 -6.14
N LEU A 247 23.51 12.08 -5.26
CA LEU A 247 22.09 12.16 -5.69
C LEU A 247 21.78 13.49 -6.38
N ARG A 248 22.67 14.48 -6.27
CA ARG A 248 22.54 15.81 -6.88
C ARG A 248 23.27 15.93 -8.23
N ILE A 249 24.35 15.17 -8.43
CA ILE A 249 25.24 15.27 -9.61
C ILE A 249 24.58 14.72 -10.88
N SER A 250 23.46 13.99 -10.77
CA SER A 250 22.72 13.49 -11.94
C SER A 250 21.75 14.52 -12.53
N GLY A 251 22.02 15.81 -12.34
CA GLY A 251 21.32 16.94 -12.98
C GLY A 251 21.92 17.22 -14.35
#